data_AF-A0AAU4YZV8-F1
#
_entry.id   AF-A0AAU4YZV8-F1
#
_cell.length_a   1.000
_cell.length_b   1.000
_cell.length_c   1.000
_cell.angle_alpha   90.00
_cell.angle_beta   90.00
_cell.angle_gamma   90.00
#
_symmetry.space_group_name_H-M   'P 1'
#
loop_
_entity.id
_entity.type
_entity.pdbx_description
1 polymer ?
#
loop_
_entity_poly.entity_id
_entity_poly.type
_entity_poly.pdbx_seq_one_letter_code
_entity_poly.pdbx_strand_id
1 'polypeptide(L)'
;MERLNKAWYDLATSSGLIDENREFLLMLPRGAWTAAEDRRRRTMHVRHRVRLLERWDIMGAGAATFLGIRAGHPGFAMLALDNSVWLLADTYETGAAVYAVRDPAGSPGVVRELKWELERLARKDEDREFRREVSLWLESRQQR
;
A
#
# COMPACT_ATOMS: atom_id res chain seq x y z
N MET A 1 4.11 -15.47 -12.99
CA MET A 1 3.52 -14.14 -12.77
C MET A 1 2.00 -14.16 -12.71
N GLU A 2 1.31 -14.81 -13.65
CA GLU A 2 -0.15 -14.97 -13.60
C GLU A 2 -0.67 -15.53 -12.26
N ARG A 3 0.01 -16.53 -11.69
CA ARG A 3 -0.37 -17.08 -10.38
C ARG A 3 -0.26 -16.05 -9.23
N LEU A 4 0.75 -15.18 -9.25
CA LEU A 4 0.91 -14.12 -8.23
C LEU A 4 -0.15 -13.03 -8.39
N ASN A 5 -0.42 -12.61 -9.63
CA ASN A 5 -1.53 -11.69 -9.91
C ASN A 5 -2.86 -12.27 -9.45
N LYS A 6 -3.15 -13.52 -9.83
CA LYS A 6 -4.37 -14.20 -9.41
C LYS A 6 -4.48 -14.28 -7.89
N ALA A 7 -3.42 -14.70 -7.20
CA ALA A 7 -3.41 -14.78 -5.75
C ALA A 7 -3.64 -13.42 -5.08
N TRP A 8 -3.01 -12.35 -5.60
CA TRP A 8 -3.27 -10.99 -5.14
C TRP A 8 -4.73 -10.60 -5.35
N TYR A 9 -5.28 -10.82 -6.55
CA TYR A 9 -6.65 -10.43 -6.89
C TYR A 9 -7.68 -11.19 -6.07
N ASP A 10 -7.54 -12.51 -5.95
CA ASP A 10 -8.40 -13.36 -5.13
C ASP A 10 -8.40 -12.86 -3.67
N LEU A 11 -7.23 -12.53 -3.12
CA LEU A 11 -7.12 -12.01 -1.75
C LEU A 11 -7.72 -10.60 -1.63
N ALA A 12 -7.43 -9.71 -2.56
CA ALA A 12 -7.93 -8.33 -2.56
C ALA A 12 -9.47 -8.30 -2.65
N THR A 13 -10.06 -9.14 -3.51
CA THR A 13 -11.51 -9.28 -3.62
C THR A 13 -12.12 -9.94 -2.38
N SER A 14 -11.58 -11.09 -1.94
CA SER A 14 -12.16 -11.81 -0.79
C SER A 14 -12.02 -11.08 0.56
N SER A 15 -11.03 -10.20 0.68
CA SER A 15 -10.85 -9.36 1.87
C SER A 15 -11.74 -8.11 1.88
N GLY A 16 -12.24 -7.68 0.71
CA GLY A 16 -13.04 -6.46 0.55
C GLY A 16 -12.22 -5.21 0.20
N LEU A 17 -10.97 -5.34 -0.24
CA LEU A 17 -10.17 -4.20 -0.71
C LEU A 17 -10.73 -3.59 -1.99
N ILE A 18 -11.18 -4.45 -2.92
CA ILE A 18 -11.72 -4.04 -4.22
C ILE A 18 -13.24 -3.95 -4.09
N ASP A 19 -13.75 -2.73 -4.06
CA ASP A 19 -15.18 -2.45 -4.13
C ASP A 19 -15.73 -2.59 -5.56
N GLU A 20 -17.02 -2.30 -5.75
CA GLU A 20 -17.68 -2.30 -7.06
C GLU A 20 -17.03 -1.35 -8.08
N ASN A 21 -16.44 -0.24 -7.60
CA ASN A 21 -15.74 0.73 -8.43
C ASN A 21 -14.28 0.33 -8.71
N ARG A 22 -13.78 -0.68 -8.00
CA ARG A 22 -12.39 -1.16 -7.99
C ARG A 22 -11.41 -0.07 -7.56
N GLU A 23 -11.83 0.78 -6.64
CA GLU A 23 -11.03 1.91 -6.17
C GLU A 23 -10.46 1.68 -4.79
N PHE A 24 -9.20 2.09 -4.61
CA PHE A 24 -8.49 1.97 -3.35
C PHE A 24 -7.35 2.98 -3.30
N LEU A 25 -6.79 3.17 -2.10
CA LEU A 25 -5.60 3.97 -1.90
C LEU A 25 -4.38 3.08 -2.13
N LEU A 26 -3.51 3.48 -3.07
CA LEU A 26 -2.23 2.84 -3.30
C LEU A 26 -1.13 3.57 -2.54
N MET A 27 -0.35 2.83 -1.77
CA MET A 27 0.82 3.26 -1.02
C MET A 27 2.06 2.58 -1.58
N LEU A 28 3.12 3.35 -1.82
CA LEU A 28 4.41 2.82 -2.22
C LEU A 28 5.34 2.81 -0.99
N PRO A 29 5.52 1.66 -0.29
CA PRO A 29 6.42 1.53 0.84
C PRO A 29 7.84 1.86 0.37
N ARG A 30 8.57 2.59 1.20
CA ARG A 30 9.99 2.85 0.96
C ARG A 30 10.82 1.79 1.67
N GLY A 31 11.63 1.05 0.89
CA GLY A 31 12.59 0.07 1.41
C GLY A 31 13.23 -0.81 0.34
N ALA A 32 12.53 -1.01 -0.78
CA ALA A 32 12.98 -1.80 -1.94
C ALA A 32 13.97 -1.07 -2.86
N TRP A 33 14.27 0.22 -2.60
CA TRP A 33 14.91 1.11 -3.57
C TRP A 33 16.29 1.54 -3.11
N THR A 34 17.21 1.67 -4.06
CA THR A 34 18.49 2.31 -3.79
C THR A 34 18.28 3.75 -3.33
N ALA A 35 19.19 4.31 -2.53
CA ALA A 35 19.12 5.69 -2.06
C ALA A 35 19.07 6.75 -3.19
N ALA A 36 19.44 6.37 -4.42
CA ALA A 36 19.32 7.19 -5.61
C ALA A 36 17.90 7.15 -6.21
N GLU A 37 17.29 5.96 -6.30
CA GLU A 37 15.91 5.79 -6.75
C GLU A 37 14.91 6.36 -5.76
N ASP A 38 15.16 6.18 -4.45
CA ASP A 38 14.41 6.84 -3.39
C ASP A 38 14.47 8.37 -3.53
N ARG A 39 15.62 8.93 -3.91
CA ARG A 39 15.75 10.38 -4.15
C ARG A 39 14.93 10.87 -5.34
N ARG A 40 14.87 10.09 -6.42
CA ARG A 40 14.17 10.45 -7.66
C ARG A 40 12.66 10.27 -7.56
N ARG A 41 12.21 9.28 -6.78
CA ARG A 41 10.78 8.92 -6.64
C ARG A 41 10.13 9.55 -5.40
N ARG A 42 10.87 10.38 -4.66
CA ARG A 42 10.42 11.18 -3.49
C ARG A 42 9.14 11.98 -3.69
N THR A 43 8.80 12.33 -4.93
CA THR A 43 7.58 13.06 -5.28
C THR A 43 6.35 12.18 -5.52
N MET A 44 6.48 10.84 -5.51
CA MET A 44 5.40 9.87 -5.79
C MET A 44 4.81 9.20 -4.53
N HIS A 45 5.13 9.69 -3.33
CA HIS A 45 4.72 9.04 -2.07
C HIS A 45 3.35 9.50 -1.54
N VAL A 46 2.49 9.90 -2.46
CA VAL A 46 1.10 10.25 -2.20
C VAL A 46 0.31 8.95 -2.18
N ARG A 47 -0.61 8.82 -1.22
CA ARG A 47 -1.68 7.82 -1.35
C ARG A 47 -2.51 8.20 -2.56
N HIS A 48 -2.29 7.53 -3.67
CA HIS A 48 -3.09 7.76 -4.85
C HIS A 48 -4.37 6.95 -4.73
N ARG A 49 -5.51 7.63 -4.72
CA ARG A 49 -6.78 6.97 -5.08
C ARG A 49 -6.63 6.51 -6.52
N VAL A 50 -6.60 5.20 -6.71
CA VAL A 50 -6.45 4.56 -8.01
C VAL A 50 -7.64 3.67 -8.26
N ARG A 51 -7.88 3.37 -9.54
CA ARG A 51 -8.88 2.41 -9.99
C ARG A 51 -8.20 1.26 -10.72
N LEU A 52 -8.50 0.02 -10.33
CA LEU A 52 -8.00 -1.15 -11.05
C LEU A 52 -8.75 -1.30 -12.38
N LEU A 53 -8.01 -1.23 -13.49
CA LEU A 53 -8.55 -1.40 -14.84
C LEU A 53 -8.96 -2.85 -15.10
N GLU A 54 -9.68 -3.10 -16.19
CA GLU A 54 -10.04 -4.47 -16.61
C GLU A 54 -8.81 -5.31 -16.97
N ARG A 55 -7.79 -4.69 -17.57
CA ARG A 55 -6.50 -5.30 -17.87
C ARG A 55 -5.46 -4.74 -16.93
N TRP A 56 -4.82 -5.61 -16.15
CA TRP A 56 -3.85 -5.24 -15.15
C TRP A 56 -2.79 -6.34 -14.98
N ASP A 57 -1.61 -5.95 -14.54
CA ASP A 57 -0.50 -6.85 -14.19
C ASP A 57 0.37 -6.17 -13.14
N ILE A 58 -0.09 -6.15 -11.89
CA ILE A 58 0.57 -5.38 -10.84
C ILE A 58 1.69 -6.18 -10.15
N MET A 59 1.60 -7.51 -10.13
CA MET A 59 2.62 -8.37 -9.53
C MET A 59 3.71 -8.75 -10.53
N GLY A 60 3.43 -8.72 -11.84
CA GLY A 60 4.34 -8.97 -12.96
C GLY A 60 5.01 -7.71 -13.47
N ALA A 61 4.68 -7.29 -14.70
CA ALA A 61 5.28 -6.13 -15.35
C ALA A 61 5.14 -4.86 -14.51
N GLY A 62 4.01 -4.67 -13.83
CA GLY A 62 3.80 -3.56 -12.90
C GLY A 62 4.81 -3.55 -11.76
N ALA A 63 5.13 -4.70 -11.16
CA ALA A 63 6.16 -4.81 -10.13
C ALA A 63 7.58 -4.55 -10.64
N ALA A 64 7.81 -4.37 -11.95
CA ALA A 64 9.08 -3.89 -12.49
C ALA A 64 9.11 -2.35 -12.66
N THR A 65 8.10 -1.64 -12.14
CA THR A 65 7.94 -0.19 -12.28
C THR A 65 8.11 0.54 -10.94
N PHE A 66 7.13 1.31 -10.50
CA PHE A 66 7.07 1.93 -9.19
C PHE A 66 6.41 1.05 -8.12
N LEU A 67 5.82 -0.08 -8.52
CA LEU A 67 5.17 -1.06 -7.65
C LEU A 67 6.14 -2.12 -7.09
N GLY A 68 7.43 -2.06 -7.38
CA GLY A 68 8.36 -3.08 -6.89
C GLY A 68 9.67 -3.10 -7.65
N ILE A 69 10.61 -3.93 -7.20
CA ILE A 69 12.00 -3.92 -7.67
C ILE A 69 12.12 -4.47 -9.10
N ARG A 70 11.42 -5.58 -9.36
CA ARG A 70 11.40 -6.31 -10.63
C ARG A 70 10.14 -7.17 -10.70
N ALA A 71 9.86 -7.74 -11.87
CA ALA A 71 8.73 -8.64 -12.02
C ALA A 71 8.73 -9.75 -10.94
N GLY A 72 7.61 -9.86 -10.22
CA GLY A 72 7.42 -10.82 -9.13
C GLY A 72 8.00 -10.41 -7.79
N HIS A 73 8.52 -9.18 -7.69
CA HIS A 73 9.12 -8.63 -6.48
C HIS A 73 8.39 -7.31 -6.14
N PRO A 74 7.13 -7.41 -5.68
CA PRO A 74 6.32 -6.24 -5.35
C PRO A 74 6.89 -5.52 -4.13
N GLY A 75 6.49 -4.26 -4.00
CA GLY A 75 6.69 -3.42 -2.84
C GLY A 75 5.65 -2.31 -2.89
N PHE A 76 4.42 -2.64 -2.50
CA PHE A 76 3.28 -1.72 -2.36
C PHE A 76 2.36 -2.16 -1.24
N ALA A 77 1.71 -1.18 -0.61
CA ALA A 77 0.58 -1.41 0.26
C ALA A 77 -0.67 -0.75 -0.33
N MET A 78 -1.83 -1.21 0.09
CA MET A 78 -3.12 -0.70 -0.35
C MET A 78 -4.06 -0.59 0.85
N LEU A 79 -4.96 0.39 0.81
CA LEU A 79 -5.98 0.58 1.83
C LEU A 79 -7.33 0.79 1.14
N ALA A 80 -8.35 0.08 1.61
CA ALA A 80 -9.72 0.31 1.15
C ALA A 80 -10.14 1.76 1.47
N LEU A 81 -11.00 2.36 0.66
CA LEU A 81 -11.42 3.76 0.85
C LEU A 81 -12.19 3.99 2.17
N ASP A 82 -12.87 2.96 2.66
CA ASP A 82 -13.53 2.94 3.96
C ASP A 82 -12.57 2.60 5.13
N ASN A 83 -11.29 2.36 4.82
CA ASN A 83 -10.22 1.94 5.71
C ASN A 83 -10.45 0.57 6.39
N SER A 84 -11.34 -0.27 5.86
CA SER A 84 -11.69 -1.56 6.45
C SER A 84 -10.63 -2.65 6.23
N VAL A 85 -9.82 -2.50 5.18
CA VAL A 85 -8.80 -3.48 4.76
C VAL A 85 -7.51 -2.77 4.44
N TRP A 86 -6.42 -3.24 5.04
CA TRP A 86 -5.06 -2.94 4.61
C TRP A 86 -4.44 -4.18 3.96
N LEU A 87 -3.83 -4.03 2.80
CA LEU A 87 -3.15 -5.11 2.09
C LEU A 87 -1.70 -4.70 1.82
N LEU A 88 -0.76 -5.58 2.10
CA LEU A 88 0.66 -5.40 1.79
C LEU A 88 1.11 -6.49 0.81
N ALA A 89 1.77 -6.08 -0.26
CA ALA A 89 2.51 -6.95 -1.15
C ALA A 89 3.99 -6.58 -1.04
N ASP A 90 4.80 -7.51 -0.55
CA ASP A 90 6.22 -7.28 -0.30
C ASP A 90 7.08 -8.48 -0.69
N THR A 91 8.37 -8.22 -0.81
CA THR A 91 9.39 -9.18 -1.21
C THR A 91 10.28 -9.53 -0.03
N TYR A 92 10.47 -10.84 0.19
CA TYR A 92 11.30 -11.44 1.22
C TYR A 92 12.40 -12.31 0.58
N GLU A 93 13.31 -12.81 1.40
CA GLU A 93 14.45 -13.65 0.95
C GLU A 93 14.02 -14.86 0.10
N THR A 94 12.87 -15.46 0.41
CA THR A 94 12.37 -16.68 -0.24
C THR A 94 11.32 -16.42 -1.33
N GLY A 95 10.94 -15.17 -1.57
CA GLY A 95 9.94 -14.81 -2.58
C GLY A 95 9.06 -13.64 -2.18
N ALA A 96 7.94 -13.48 -2.87
CA ALA A 96 6.95 -12.44 -2.55
C ALA A 96 5.82 -12.99 -1.70
N ALA A 97 5.28 -12.17 -0.81
CA ALA A 97 4.08 -12.48 -0.06
C ALA A 97 3.08 -11.33 -0.11
N VAL A 98 1.80 -11.70 0.03
CA VAL A 98 0.68 -10.77 0.06
C VAL A 98 -0.12 -11.06 1.32
N TYR A 99 -0.33 -10.04 2.14
CA TYR A 99 -1.07 -10.13 3.40
C TYR A 99 -2.22 -9.14 3.40
N ALA A 100 -3.38 -9.55 3.88
CA ALA A 100 -4.53 -8.67 4.08
C ALA A 100 -4.91 -8.68 5.56
N VAL A 101 -5.09 -7.49 6.13
CA VAL A 101 -5.53 -7.27 7.50
C VAL A 101 -6.88 -6.56 7.43
N ARG A 102 -7.92 -7.29 7.86
CA ARG A 102 -9.24 -6.71 8.11
C ARG A 102 -9.23 -5.99 9.46
N ASP A 103 -9.96 -4.89 9.53
CA ASP A 103 -9.94 -3.98 10.68
C ASP A 103 -8.50 -3.59 11.11
N PRO A 104 -7.75 -2.90 10.23
CA PRO A 104 -6.35 -2.56 10.48
C PRO A 104 -6.14 -1.71 11.74
N ALA A 105 -7.18 -1.02 12.22
CA ALA A 105 -7.13 -0.26 13.48
C ALA A 105 -6.93 -1.16 14.71
N GLY A 106 -7.46 -2.38 14.68
CA GLY A 106 -7.28 -3.39 15.73
C GLY A 106 -5.92 -4.10 15.69
N SER A 107 -5.08 -3.84 14.69
CA SER A 107 -3.78 -4.49 14.51
C SER A 107 -2.62 -3.57 14.92
N PRO A 108 -1.95 -3.82 16.06
CA PRO A 108 -0.82 -3.00 16.50
C PRO A 108 0.32 -2.92 15.48
N GLY A 109 0.52 -3.99 14.70
CA GLY A 109 1.51 -4.05 13.63
C GLY A 109 1.20 -3.06 12.51
N VAL A 110 -0.04 -3.04 12.03
CA VAL A 110 -0.47 -2.13 10.95
C VAL A 110 -0.50 -0.69 11.45
N VAL A 111 -1.00 -0.44 12.67
CA VAL A 111 -1.00 0.90 13.26
C VAL A 111 0.43 1.45 13.41
N ARG A 112 1.38 0.63 13.84
CA ARG A 112 2.79 1.02 13.95
C ARG A 112 3.38 1.38 12.58
N GLU A 113 3.11 0.56 11.56
CA GLU A 113 3.57 0.81 10.19
C GLU A 113 3.04 2.14 9.65
N LEU A 114 1.74 2.39 9.80
CA LEU A 114 1.08 3.62 9.37
C LEU A 114 1.61 4.85 10.11
N LYS A 115 1.85 4.74 11.42
CA LYS A 115 2.45 5.81 12.23
C LYS A 115 3.89 6.10 11.82
N TRP A 116 4.69 5.08 11.57
CA TRP A 116 6.07 5.25 11.12
C TRP A 116 6.12 6.01 9.78
N GLU A 117 5.25 5.67 8.84
CA GLU A 117 5.14 6.40 7.57
C GLU A 117 4.72 7.87 7.77
N LEU A 118 3.75 8.12 8.66
CA LEU A 118 3.32 9.49 8.99
C LEU A 118 4.43 10.33 9.61
N GLU A 119 5.11 9.82 10.63
CA GLU A 119 6.21 10.53 11.31
C GLU A 119 7.36 10.81 10.35
N ARG A 120 7.61 9.90 9.40
CA ARG A 120 8.64 10.06 8.38
C ARG A 120 8.25 11.14 7.36
N LEU A 121 6.99 11.17 6.94
CA LEU A 121 6.46 12.23 6.07
C LEU A 121 6.48 13.57 6.79
N ALA A 122 6.10 13.63 8.07
CA ALA A 122 6.12 14.81 8.95
C ALA A 122 7.46 15.59 8.90
N ARG A 123 8.58 14.86 8.90
CA ARG A 123 9.94 15.43 8.89
C ARG A 123 10.35 16.09 7.58
N LYS A 124 9.60 15.89 6.50
CA LYS A 124 10.01 16.31 5.13
C LYS A 124 9.11 17.38 4.48
N ASP A 125 8.13 17.90 5.21
CA ASP A 125 7.09 18.82 4.70
C ASP A 125 6.40 18.39 3.39
N GLU A 126 6.42 17.08 3.10
CA GLU A 126 5.72 16.48 1.98
C GLU A 126 4.32 16.02 2.47
N ASP A 127 3.29 16.60 1.85
CA ASP A 127 1.87 16.25 1.89
C ASP A 127 1.08 16.48 3.22
N ARG A 128 0.59 17.72 3.39
CA ARG A 128 -0.24 18.17 4.53
C ARG A 128 -1.63 17.50 4.57
N GLU A 129 -2.20 17.20 3.41
CA GLU A 129 -3.54 16.62 3.30
C GLU A 129 -3.54 15.15 3.73
N PHE A 130 -2.54 14.39 3.30
CA PHE A 130 -2.31 13.03 3.78
C PHE A 130 -2.12 12.96 5.30
N ARG A 131 -1.25 13.81 5.86
CA ARG A 131 -1.05 13.86 7.32
C ARG A 131 -2.38 14.10 8.04
N ARG A 132 -3.18 15.03 7.52
CA ARG A 132 -4.51 15.32 8.07
C ARG A 132 -5.42 14.10 8.00
N GLU A 133 -5.53 13.41 6.86
CA GLU A 133 -6.42 12.25 6.73
C GLU A 133 -6.03 11.08 7.64
N VAL A 134 -4.74 10.74 7.71
CA VAL A 134 -4.30 9.64 8.58
C VAL A 134 -4.33 10.04 10.04
N SER A 135 -3.99 11.28 10.39
CA SER A 135 -4.16 11.77 11.76
C SER A 135 -5.62 11.76 12.17
N LEU A 136 -6.55 12.26 11.34
CA LEU A 136 -7.98 12.17 11.60
C LEU A 136 -8.45 10.72 11.73
N TRP A 137 -7.94 9.83 10.87
CA TRP A 137 -8.23 8.41 10.97
C TRP A 137 -7.72 7.81 12.28
N LEU A 138 -6.47 8.05 12.67
CA LEU A 138 -5.89 7.57 13.93
C LEU A 138 -6.62 8.15 15.16
N GLU A 139 -6.90 9.45 15.16
CA GLU A 139 -7.58 10.16 16.24
C GLU A 139 -9.02 9.67 16.42
N SER A 140 -9.75 9.44 15.32
CA SER A 140 -11.11 8.89 15.36
C SER A 140 -11.20 7.49 15.99
N ARG A 141 -10.07 6.77 16.06
CA ARG A 141 -9.98 5.41 16.62
C ARG A 141 -9.37 5.36 18.02
N GLN A 142 -8.79 6.46 18.51
CA GLN A 142 -8.39 6.60 19.93
C GLN A 142 -9.56 7.01 20.83
N GLN A 143 -10.68 7.49 20.26
CA GLN A 143 -11.88 7.92 20.99
C GLN A 143 -12.96 6.82 21.10
N ARG A 144 -12.65 5.59 20.70
CA ARG A 144 -13.48 4.39 20.88
C ARG A 144 -12.81 3.44 21.86
#